data_AF-A0A316DB06-F1
#
_entry.id   AF-A0A316DB06-F1
#
_cell.length_a   1.000
_cell.length_b   1.000
_cell.length_c   1.000
_cell.angle_alpha   90.00
_cell.angle_beta   90.00
_cell.angle_gamma   90.00
#
_symmetry.space_group_name_H-M   'P 1'
#
loop_
_entity.id
_entity.type
_entity.pdbx_description
1 polymer ?
#
loop_
_entity_poly.entity_id
_entity_poly.type
_entity_poly.pdbx_seq_one_letter_code
_entity_poly.pdbx_strand_id
1 'polypeptide(L)' 'MPEVRCSVANCSYWAQGGKCAADAILVDIDAHANRDFHAEFGSDLGENVHKDQAANSRATMCHTFKEKQ' A
#
# COMPACT_ATOMS: atom_id res chain seq x y z
N MET A 1 -1.50 17.21 -6.44
CA MET A 1 -1.35 15.95 -5.67
C MET A 1 -1.76 14.80 -6.58
N PRO A 2 -1.06 13.65 -6.54
CA PRO A 2 -1.42 12.50 -7.37
C PRO A 2 -2.80 11.95 -6.98
N GLU A 3 -3.56 11.49 -7.95
CA GLU A 3 -4.82 10.78 -7.70
C GLU A 3 -4.54 9.29 -7.55
N VAL A 4 -4.84 8.72 -6.37
CA VAL A 4 -4.70 7.29 -6.10
C VAL A 4 -6.09 6.67 -6.07
N ARG A 5 -6.28 5.60 -6.84
CA ARG A 5 -7.56 4.87 -6.91
C ARG A 5 -7.49 3.59 -6.09
N CYS A 6 -8.58 3.28 -5.40
CA CYS A 6 -8.78 2.03 -4.68
C CYS A 6 -10.03 1.33 -5.23
N SER A 7 -9.86 0.12 -5.76
CA SER A 7 -10.95 -0.72 -6.25
C SER A 7 -11.37 -1.80 -5.24
N VAL A 8 -10.70 -1.88 -4.10
CA VAL A 8 -10.88 -2.93 -3.10
C VAL A 8 -12.03 -2.57 -2.17
N ALA A 9 -13.19 -3.21 -2.35
CA ALA A 9 -14.43 -2.84 -1.66
C ALA A 9 -14.40 -3.04 -0.13
N ASN A 10 -13.60 -3.98 0.37
CA ASN A 10 -13.40 -4.25 1.80
C ASN A 10 -12.19 -3.48 2.39
N CYS A 11 -11.58 -2.55 1.66
CA CYS A 11 -10.54 -1.69 2.20
C CYS A 11 -11.15 -0.52 2.99
N SER A 12 -10.69 -0.27 4.21
CA SER A 12 -11.11 0.83 5.08
C SER A 12 -10.86 2.21 4.46
N TYR A 13 -9.86 2.32 3.59
CA TYR A 13 -9.51 3.57 2.90
C TYR A 13 -10.23 3.76 1.57
N TRP A 14 -11.13 2.85 1.18
CA TRP A 14 -11.95 3.03 -0.01
C TRP A 14 -12.92 4.21 0.20
N ALA A 15 -12.90 5.16 -0.72
CA ALA A 15 -13.78 6.32 -0.73
C ALA A 15 -14.61 6.40 -2.02
N GLN A 16 -15.64 7.26 -1.99
CA GLN A 16 -16.58 7.45 -3.09
C GLN A 16 -15.84 7.72 -4.42
N GLY A 17 -16.32 7.08 -5.49
CA GLY A 17 -15.69 7.16 -6.82
C GLY A 17 -14.48 6.25 -7.01
N GLY A 18 -14.19 5.35 -6.05
CA GLY A 18 -13.04 4.45 -6.11
C GLY A 18 -11.72 5.18 -5.86
N LYS A 19 -11.75 6.20 -4.99
CA LYS A 19 -10.56 6.94 -4.55
C LYS A 19 -9.98 6.29 -3.30
N CYS A 20 -8.66 6.33 -3.16
CA CYS A 20 -7.99 5.96 -1.91
C CYS A 20 -7.93 7.20 -1.00
N ALA A 21 -8.40 7.08 0.24
CA ALA A 21 -8.40 8.14 1.24
C ALA A 21 -7.34 7.93 2.35
N ALA A 22 -6.34 7.07 2.11
CA ALA A 22 -5.22 6.90 3.04
C ALA A 22 -4.30 8.13 2.99
N ASP A 23 -3.75 8.52 4.15
CA ASP A 23 -2.83 9.65 4.26
C ASP A 23 -1.47 9.39 3.59
N ALA A 24 -1.08 8.11 3.51
CA ALA A 24 0.11 7.64 2.83
C ALA A 24 -0.16 6.31 2.13
N ILE A 25 0.62 6.00 1.09
CA ILE A 25 0.61 4.71 0.43
C ILE A 25 2.00 4.08 0.46
N LEU A 26 2.07 2.78 0.71
CA LEU A 26 3.29 1.99 0.52
C LEU A 26 3.11 1.07 -0.69
N VAL A 27 3.98 1.22 -1.67
CA VAL A 27 4.10 0.33 -2.82
C VAL A 27 5.42 -0.42 -2.69
N ASP A 28 5.37 -1.75 -2.72
CA ASP A 28 6.53 -2.63 -2.64
C ASP A 28 6.47 -3.69 -3.77
N ILE A 29 7.49 -4.53 -3.87
CA ILE A 29 7.49 -5.70 -4.74
C ILE A 29 6.62 -6.81 -4.16
N ASP A 30 5.88 -7.50 -5.03
CA ASP A 30 4.93 -8.56 -4.65
C ASP A 30 5.61 -9.74 -3.92
N ALA A 31 6.91 -9.96 -4.16
CA ALA A 31 7.71 -10.96 -3.44
C ALA A 31 7.72 -10.74 -1.91
N HIS A 32 7.37 -9.55 -1.45
CA HIS A 32 7.27 -9.18 -0.04
C HIS A 32 5.85 -9.14 0.51
N ALA A 33 4.86 -9.67 -0.22
CA ALA A 33 3.46 -9.66 0.18
C ALA A 33 3.18 -10.22 1.59
N ASN A 34 4.03 -11.15 2.06
CA ASN A 34 3.90 -11.78 3.37
C ASN A 34 4.68 -11.07 4.49
N ARG A 35 5.36 -9.95 4.20
CA ARG A 35 6.01 -9.16 5.25
C ARG A 35 4.93 -8.44 6.06
N ASP A 36 5.05 -8.53 7.38
CA ASP A 36 4.12 -7.91 8.30
C ASP A 36 4.47 -6.43 8.48
N PHE A 37 3.78 -5.56 7.74
CA PHE A 37 3.86 -4.10 7.89
C PHE A 37 2.77 -3.55 8.83
N HIS A 38 2.07 -4.42 9.56
CA HIS A 38 0.84 -4.08 10.27
C HIS A 38 1.09 -3.34 11.60
N ALA A 39 2.34 -3.30 12.09
CA ALA A 39 2.69 -2.74 13.39
C ALA A 39 3.03 -1.25 13.36
N GLU A 40 3.73 -0.73 12.34
CA GLU A 40 4.30 0.62 12.43
C GLU A 40 4.44 1.26 11.03
N PHE A 41 3.36 1.82 10.48
CA PHE A 41 3.45 2.78 9.36
C PHE A 41 4.40 3.96 9.68
N GLY A 42 4.75 4.18 10.95
CA GLY A 42 5.63 5.25 11.42
C GLY A 42 7.13 4.96 11.34
N SER A 43 7.59 3.71 11.50
CA SER A 43 9.02 3.39 11.49
C SER A 43 9.54 2.93 10.13
N ASP A 44 8.70 2.23 9.35
CA ASP A 44 9.11 1.59 8.10
C ASP A 44 8.97 2.46 6.86
N LEU A 45 8.30 3.62 6.92
CA LEU A 45 8.27 4.58 5.81
C LEU A 45 9.52 5.49 5.77
N GLY A 46 10.34 5.48 6.81
CA GLY A 46 11.44 6.45 7.00
C GLY A 46 12.84 5.86 6.94
N GLU A 47 13.14 4.83 7.75
CA GLU A 47 14.54 4.42 8.00
C GLU A 47 14.93 3.05 7.41
N ASN A 48 13.97 2.16 7.09
CA ASN A 48 14.26 0.80 6.59
C ASN A 48 13.55 0.44 5.27
N VAL A 49 13.09 1.43 4.49
CA VAL A 49 12.59 1.17 3.13
C VAL A 49 13.75 0.70 2.26
N HIS A 50 13.83 -0.61 2.03
CA HIS A 50 14.78 -1.16 1.07
C HIS A 50 14.40 -0.72 -0.35
N LYS A 51 15.42 -0.52 -1.19
CA LYS A 51 15.23 -0.12 -2.58
C LYS A 51 15.42 -1.33 -3.48
N ASP A 52 14.31 -1.88 -3.96
CA ASP A 52 14.32 -2.99 -4.91
C ASP A 52 13.94 -2.57 -6.32
N GLN A 53 14.20 -3.47 -7.27
CA GLN A 53 13.80 -3.33 -8.66
C GLN A 53 12.71 -4.35 -8.98
N ALA A 54 11.51 -3.86 -9.28
CA ALA A 54 10.45 -4.68 -9.84
C ALA A 54 10.80 -5.09 -11.28
N ALA A 55 10.60 -6.36 -11.64
CA ALA A 55 10.82 -6.84 -13.00
C ALA A 55 9.82 -6.26 -14.01
N ASN A 56 8.61 -5.93 -13.56
CA ASN A 56 7.55 -5.28 -14.33
C ASN A 56 6.49 -4.71 -13.38
N SER A 57 5.52 -3.96 -13.92
CA SER A 57 4.46 -3.31 -13.13
C SER A 57 3.50 -4.25 -12.40
N ARG A 58 3.42 -5.53 -12.80
CA ARG A 58 2.59 -6.52 -12.10
C ARG A 58 3.32 -7.15 -10.92
N ALA A 59 4.64 -6.98 -10.83
CA ALA A 59 5.45 -7.44 -9.72
C ALA A 59 5.47 -6.45 -8.54
N THR A 60 4.49 -5.55 -8.46
CA THR A 60 4.35 -4.56 -7.37
C THR A 60 3.00 -4.74 -6.66
N MET A 61 2.98 -4.53 -5.35
CA MET A 61 1.82 -4.61 -4.46
C MET A 61 1.68 -3.34 -3.63
N CYS A 62 0.44 -3.00 -3.24
CA CYS A 62 0.15 -1.93 -2.28
C CYS A 62 -0.10 -2.50 -0.88
N HIS A 63 0.73 -2.17 0.09
CA HIS A 63 0.59 -2.59 1.50
C HIS A 63 -0.37 -1.71 2.31
N THR A 64 -0.99 -0.72 1.67
CA THR A 64 -1.93 0.21 2.32
C THR A 64 -3.31 -0.43 2.58
N PHE A 65 -3.54 -1.67 2.16
CA PHE A 65 -4.80 -2.35 2.40
C PHE A 65 -5.03 -2.53 3.91
N LYS A 66 -6.20 -2.12 4.37
CA LYS A 66 -6.68 -2.37 5.73
C LYS A 66 -8.11 -2.88 5.64
N GLU A 67 -8.40 -4.04 6.21
CA GLU A 67 -9.76 -4.58 6.18
C GLU A 67 -10.74 -3.67 6.95
N LYS A 68 -11.95 -3.48 6.43
CA LYS A 68 -13.04 -2.80 7.14
C LYS A 68 -13.43 -3.58 8.40
N GLN A 69 -13.57 -2.87 9.52
CA GLN A 69 -14.18 -3.40 10.73
C GLN A 69 -15.70 -3.29 10.68
#